data_AF-A0A7C5AGW3-F1
#
_entry.id   AF-A0A7C5AGW3-F1
#
_cell.length_a   1.000
_cell.length_b   1.000
_cell.length_c   1.000
_cell.angle_alpha   90.00
_cell.angle_beta   90.00
_cell.angle_gamma   90.00
#
_symmetry.space_group_name_H-M   'P 1'
#
loop_
_entity.id
_entity.type
_entity.pdbx_description
1 polymer ?
#
loop_
_entity_poly.entity_id
_entity_poly.type
_entity_poly.pdbx_seq_one_letter_code
_entity_poly.pdbx_strand_id
1 'polypeptide(L)' 'MMFDEVFEIVQRCTNAFRSSVRDAFGASIVVEVLDPIRNELGMLCLLHEDLERHSVAVRSILQDARSMTLVVDSEE' A
#
# COMPACT_ATOMS: atom_id res chain seq x y z
N MET A 1 4.42 2.21 4.36
CA MET A 1 5.66 1.71 4.99
C MET A 1 5.60 0.22 5.35
N MET A 2 4.59 -0.28 6.07
CA MET A 2 4.48 -1.73 6.39
C MET A 2 4.19 -2.60 5.15
N PHE A 3 3.26 -2.18 4.28
CA PHE A 3 2.91 -2.96 3.10
C PHE A 3 4.01 -2.95 2.03
N ASP A 4 4.74 -1.84 1.89
CA ASP A 4 5.83 -1.69 0.92
C ASP A 4 6.98 -2.67 1.22
N GLU A 5 7.36 -2.81 2.49
CA GLU A 5 8.38 -3.76 2.95
C GLU A 5 7.94 -5.22 2.70
N VAL A 6 6.68 -5.55 3.00
CA VAL A 6 6.12 -6.88 2.74
C VAL A 6 6.09 -7.18 1.25
N PHE A 7 5.70 -6.20 0.42
CA PHE A 7 5.69 -6.32 -1.03
C PHE A 7 7.10 -6.56 -1.58
N GLU A 8 8.10 -5.82 -1.09
CA GLU A 8 9.48 -6.01 -1.51
C GLU A 8 10.01 -7.42 -1.16
N ILE A 9 9.73 -7.90 0.05
CA ILE A 9 10.10 -9.25 0.47
C ILE A 9 9.45 -10.29 -0.44
N VAL A 10 8.14 -10.16 -0.71
CA VAL A 10 7.41 -11.09 -1.58
C VAL A 10 7.96 -11.07 -3.01
N GLN A 11 8.31 -9.90 -3.53
CA GLN A 11 8.91 -9.76 -4.85
C GLN A 11 10.26 -10.45 -4.93
N ARG A 12 11.13 -10.27 -3.92
CA ARG A 12 12.44 -10.94 -3.84
C ARG A 12 12.28 -12.46 -3.76
N CYS A 13 11.41 -12.95 -2.88
CA CYS A 13 11.14 -14.38 -2.71
C CYS A 13 10.56 -15.02 -3.99
N THR A 14 9.60 -14.35 -4.64
CA THR A 14 9.00 -14.83 -5.89
C THR A 14 10.04 -14.93 -7.00
N ASN A 15 10.92 -13.93 -7.12
CA ASN A 15 11.98 -13.93 -8.12
C ASN A 15 13.03 -15.01 -7.85
N ALA A 16 13.43 -15.17 -6.59
CA ALA A 16 14.37 -16.23 -6.19
C ALA A 16 13.80 -17.62 -6.52
N PHE A 17 12.55 -17.90 -6.14
CA PHE A 17 11.89 -19.16 -6.45
C PHE A 17 11.74 -19.38 -7.96
N ARG A 18 11.25 -18.37 -8.70
CA ARG A 18 11.15 -18.43 -10.17
C ARG A 18 12.49 -18.75 -10.83
N SER A 19 13.59 -18.19 -10.30
CA SER A 19 14.93 -18.41 -10.86
C SER A 19 15.52 -19.80 -10.58
N SER A 20 15.05 -20.49 -9.54
CA SER A 20 15.56 -21.81 -9.14
C SER A 20 14.80 -22.97 -9.75
N VAL A 21 13.53 -22.78 -10.09
CA VAL A 21 12.67 -23.82 -10.67
C VAL A 21 13.06 -24.15 -12.12
N ARG A 22 13.00 -25.42 -12.48
CA ARG A 22 13.23 -25.93 -13.85
C ARG A 22 12.11 -26.82 -14.38
N ASP A 23 11.23 -27.29 -13.49
CA ASP A 23 10.13 -28.18 -13.83
C ASP A 23 8.80 -27.43 -14.03
N ALA A 24 7.87 -28.08 -14.72
CA ALA A 24 6.57 -27.51 -15.05
C ALA A 24 5.68 -27.28 -13.82
N PHE A 25 5.85 -28.07 -12.76
CA PHE A 25 5.04 -27.94 -11.55
C PHE A 25 5.45 -26.69 -10.78
N GLY A 26 6.75 -26.47 -10.54
CA GLY A 26 7.22 -25.24 -9.94
C GLY A 26 6.88 -24.01 -10.79
N ALA A 27 6.92 -24.13 -12.13
CA ALA A 27 6.48 -23.06 -13.02
C ALA A 27 4.99 -22.73 -12.83
N SER A 28 4.14 -23.75 -12.64
CA SER A 28 2.73 -23.52 -12.28
C SER A 28 2.57 -22.85 -10.91
N ILE A 29 3.39 -23.17 -9.90
CA ILE A 29 3.33 -22.48 -8.61
C ILE A 29 3.63 -20.98 -8.77
N VAL A 30 4.61 -20.63 -9.60
CA VAL A 30 4.94 -19.23 -9.88
C VAL A 30 3.73 -18.50 -10.46
N VAL A 31 3.11 -19.07 -11.49
CA VAL A 31 2.03 -18.43 -12.25
C VAL A 31 0.70 -18.43 -11.50
N GLU A 32 0.34 -19.54 -10.88
CA GLU A 32 -0.99 -19.75 -10.29
C GLU A 32 -1.07 -19.27 -8.82
N VAL A 33 0.07 -19.10 -8.14
CA VAL A 33 0.09 -18.77 -6.71
C VAL A 33 0.90 -17.50 -6.45
N LEU A 34 2.18 -17.48 -6.83
CA LEU A 34 3.07 -16.38 -6.43
C LEU A 34 2.78 -15.08 -7.16
N ASP A 35 2.51 -15.13 -8.47
CA ASP A 35 2.15 -13.95 -9.26
C ASP A 35 0.83 -13.30 -8.77
N PRO A 36 -0.26 -14.05 -8.54
CA PRO A 36 -1.48 -13.49 -7.95
C PRO A 36 -1.26 -12.85 -6.58
N ILE A 37 -0.53 -13.51 -5.67
CA ILE A 37 -0.24 -12.96 -4.34
C ILE A 37 0.53 -11.64 -4.46
N ARG A 38 1.56 -11.60 -5.33
CA ARG A 38 2.32 -10.38 -5.58
C ARG A 38 1.39 -9.27 -6.11
N ASN A 39 0.53 -9.58 -7.06
CA ASN A 39 -0.36 -8.57 -7.66
C ASN A 39 -1.33 -7.99 -6.63
N GLU A 40 -1.94 -8.83 -5.79
CA GLU A 40 -2.86 -8.37 -4.74
C GLU A 40 -2.15 -7.53 -3.67
N LEU A 41 -0.93 -7.91 -3.29
CA LEU A 41 -0.13 -7.06 -2.39
C LEU A 41 0.20 -5.70 -3.01
N GLY A 42 0.47 -5.66 -4.32
CA GLY A 42 0.66 -4.40 -5.05
C GLY A 42 -0.58 -3.50 -5.00
N MET A 43 -1.76 -4.08 -5.18
CA MET A 43 -3.05 -3.38 -5.04
C MET A 43 -3.25 -2.84 -3.62
N LEU A 44 -2.91 -3.62 -2.59
CA LEU A 44 -2.99 -3.19 -1.20
C LEU A 44 -2.04 -2.04 -0.87
N CYS A 45 -0.83 -2.03 -1.44
CA CYS A 45 0.12 -0.92 -1.26
C CYS A 45 -0.45 0.37 -1.85
N LEU A 46 -0.96 0.33 -3.09
CA LEU A 46 -1.57 1.48 -3.74
C LEU A 46 -2.78 2.02 -2.96
N LEU A 47 -3.66 1.11 -2.51
CA LEU A 47 -4.81 1.48 -1.69
C LEU A 47 -4.37 2.15 -0.38
N HIS A 48 -3.32 1.64 0.26
CA HIS A 48 -2.78 2.21 1.49
C HIS A 48 -2.22 3.62 1.26
N GLU A 49 -1.46 3.84 0.18
CA GLU A 49 -0.95 5.16 -0.19
C GLU A 49 -2.08 6.17 -0.44
N ASP A 50 -3.13 5.75 -1.15
CA ASP A 50 -4.30 6.59 -1.40
C ASP A 50 -5.03 6.92 -0.10
N LEU A 51 -5.22 5.94 0.78
CA LEU A 51 -5.87 6.14 2.07
C LEU A 51 -5.09 7.12 2.96
N GLU A 52 -3.76 7.01 3.02
CA GLU A 52 -2.92 7.93 3.77
C GLU A 52 -3.00 9.35 3.21
N ARG A 53 -2.96 9.50 1.88
CA ARG A 53 -3.12 10.80 1.22
C ARG A 53 -4.45 11.45 1.57
N HIS A 54 -5.54 10.67 1.52
CA HIS A 54 -6.87 11.15 1.88
C HIS A 54 -6.96 11.51 3.36
N SER A 55 -6.37 10.70 4.23
CA SER A 55 -6.35 10.95 5.68
C SER A 55 -5.63 12.26 6.02
N VAL A 56 -4.51 12.55 5.36
CA VAL A 56 -3.77 13.81 5.50
C VAL A 56 -4.62 14.99 5.03
N ALA A 57 -5.27 14.87 3.87
CA ALA A 57 -6.13 15.94 3.34
C ALA A 57 -7.29 16.26 4.30
N VAL A 58 -7.97 15.23 4.83
CA VAL A 58 -9.04 15.41 5.83
C VAL A 58 -8.52 16.07 7.09
N ARG A 59 -7.36 15.66 7.60
CA ARG A 59 -6.72 16.28 8.77
C ARG A 59 -6.42 17.76 8.54
N SER A 60 -5.92 18.12 7.36
CA SER A 60 -5.68 19.52 6.99
C SER A 60 -6.97 20.33 7.00
N ILE A 61 -8.02 19.85 6.32
CA ILE A 61 -9.32 20.53 6.25
C ILE A 61 -9.91 20.73 7.66
N LEU A 62 -9.83 19.71 8.51
CA LEU A 62 -10.31 19.79 9.89
C LEU A 62 -9.51 20.82 10.71
N GLN A 63 -8.21 20.91 10.49
CA GLN A 63 -7.37 21.91 11.16
C GLN A 63 -7.73 23.32 10.69
N ASP A 64 -7.89 23.54 9.39
CA ASP A 64 -8.29 24.82 8.81
C ASP A 64 -9.66 25.27 9.36
N ALA A 65 -10.64 24.35 9.39
CA ALA A 65 -11.96 24.62 9.95
C ALA A 65 -11.89 25.06 11.42
N ARG A 66 -11.10 24.36 12.24
CA ARG A 66 -10.91 24.72 13.66
C ARG A 66 -10.25 26.08 13.83
N SER A 67 -9.26 26.41 13.00
CA SER A 67 -8.61 27.71 13.02
C SER A 67 -9.57 28.84 12.65
N MET A 68 -10.51 28.61 11.71
CA MET A 68 -11.55 29.59 11.39
C MET A 68 -12.56 29.78 12.54
N THR A 69 -12.98 28.71 13.21
CA THR A 69 -13.90 28.82 14.37
C THR A 69 -13.27 29.62 15.51
N LEU A 70 -11.98 29.44 15.78
CA LEU A 70 -11.27 30.21 16.83
C LEU A 70 -11.12 31.70 16.51
N VAL A 71 -11.06 32.08 15.22
CA VAL A 71 -11.02 33.49 14.81
C VAL A 71 -12.40 34.14 15.01
N VAL A 72 -13.48 33.41 14.73
CA VAL A 72 -14.86 33.92 14.92
C VAL A 72 -15.17 34.18 16.41
N ASP A 73 -14.69 33.33 17.32
CA ASP A 73 -14.86 33.53 18.77
C ASP A 73 -13.96 34.63 19.36
N SER A 74 -12.99 35.14 18.59
CA SER A 74 -12.05 36.20 19.04
C SER A 74 -12.46 37.60 18.59
N GLU A 75 -13.52 37.71 17.78
CA GLU A 75 -14.07 38.98 17.27
C GLU A 75 -15.37 39.41 17.99
N GLU A 76 -15.85 38.65 18.98
CA GLU A 76 -16.86 39.07 19.99
C GLU A 76 -16.19 39.57 21.29
#